data_AF-A0AAD8E5J7-F1
#
_entry.id   AF-A0AAD8E5J7-F1
#
_cell.length_a   1.000
_cell.length_b   1.000
_cell.length_c   1.000
_cell.angle_alpha   90.00
_cell.angle_beta   90.00
_cell.angle_gamma   90.00
#
_symmetry.space_group_name_H-M   'P 1'
#
loop_
_entity.id
_entity.type
_entity.pdbx_description
1 polymer ?
#
loop_
_entity_poly.entity_id
_entity_poly.type
_entity_poly.pdbx_seq_one_letter_code
_entity_poly.pdbx_strand_id
1 'polypeptide(L)'
;MSARSGWDLLWRMNKRSCALTLLMCAGVIYLSYSFNSCLVTNLNRALRQQRARGFLSFSVTAPRTVPIEENEKRQMRLRQEKQTIVRVVPLTWTGFSIGNETSGEPIDGAPKYRFLRQQGLRPSRKLPDALIIGVKKGGTRALLEFIRLHPDVRAAGSEVHFFDRFYNKGFTWYRHHMPPTLEGQVTMEKTPSYFVTREVPQRVRQMNPSMKLLVVVRDPVTRAISDYTQAASKKDGMRRFEDLAFLNGSGGLVDTSWGPVKIGVMLVIWNVGYIVFL
;
A
#
# COMPACT_ATOMS: atom_id res chain seq x y z
N MET A 1 50.54 -14.18 -36.83
CA MET A 1 50.93 -12.85 -36.31
C MET A 1 50.34 -11.84 -37.28
N SER A 2 49.49 -10.87 -36.95
CA SER A 2 49.47 -9.98 -35.80
C SER A 2 48.06 -9.43 -35.58
N ALA A 3 47.64 -9.35 -34.32
CA ALA A 3 46.36 -8.77 -33.91
C ALA A 3 46.40 -7.25 -34.06
N ARG A 4 45.56 -6.69 -34.93
CA ARG A 4 45.32 -5.24 -35.01
C ARG A 4 44.48 -4.83 -33.79
N SER A 5 45.12 -4.08 -32.90
CA SER A 5 44.59 -3.73 -31.60
C SER A 5 43.77 -2.43 -31.70
N GLY A 6 42.61 -2.40 -31.04
CA GLY A 6 41.64 -1.29 -31.08
C GLY A 6 42.11 0.02 -30.44
N TRP A 7 43.43 0.22 -30.27
CA TRP A 7 44.03 1.40 -29.65
C TRP A 7 44.23 2.56 -30.63
N ASP A 8 44.23 2.31 -31.94
CA ASP A 8 44.52 3.35 -32.95
C ASP A 8 43.39 4.37 -33.14
N LEU A 9 42.16 4.08 -32.70
CA LEU A 9 41.05 5.04 -32.78
C LEU A 9 41.10 6.11 -31.67
N LEU A 10 41.83 5.87 -30.58
CA LEU A 10 41.87 6.80 -29.44
C LEU A 10 42.86 7.96 -29.65
N TRP A 11 43.86 7.80 -30.53
CA TRP A 11 44.95 8.76 -30.69
C TRP A 11 44.69 9.86 -31.73
N ARG A 12 43.56 9.79 -32.44
CA ARG A 12 43.20 10.77 -33.49
C ARG A 12 42.10 11.74 -33.06
N MET A 13 41.84 11.86 -31.76
CA MET A 13 40.83 12.76 -31.22
C MET A 13 41.43 14.11 -30.80
N ASN A 14 40.78 15.19 -31.21
CA ASN A 14 41.15 16.56 -30.89
C ASN A 14 41.23 16.75 -29.36
N LYS A 15 42.18 17.55 -28.85
CA LYS A 15 42.45 17.72 -27.39
C LYS A 15 41.17 18.04 -26.59
N ARG A 16 40.22 18.74 -27.22
CA ARG A 16 38.90 19.08 -26.65
C ARG A 16 37.97 17.88 -26.48
N SER A 17 37.99 16.93 -27.42
CA SER A 17 37.15 15.73 -27.36
C SER A 17 37.65 14.73 -26.30
N CYS A 18 38.97 14.61 -26.12
CA CYS A 18 39.55 13.77 -25.06
C CYS A 18 39.21 14.32 -23.66
N ALA A 19 39.25 15.64 -23.50
CA ALA A 19 38.84 16.31 -22.26
C ALA A 19 37.36 16.08 -21.93
N LEU A 20 36.48 16.16 -22.93
CA LEU A 20 35.04 15.90 -22.74
C LEU A 20 34.76 14.44 -22.34
N THR A 21 35.44 13.47 -22.94
CA THR A 21 35.28 12.06 -22.56
C THR A 21 35.75 11.78 -21.14
N LEU A 22 36.86 12.40 -20.70
CA LEU A 22 37.35 12.23 -19.32
C LEU A 22 36.40 12.85 -18.30
N LEU A 23 35.81 14.02 -18.60
CA LEU A 23 34.82 14.66 -17.72
C LEU A 23 33.53 13.81 -17.61
N MET A 24 33.07 13.23 -18.70
CA MET A 24 31.92 12.33 -18.68
C MET A 24 32.19 11.06 -17.85
N CYS A 25 33.36 10.44 -18.02
CA CYS A 25 33.75 9.29 -17.21
C CYS A 25 33.88 9.65 -15.73
N ALA A 26 34.50 10.78 -15.39
CA ALA A 26 34.60 11.26 -14.01
C ALA A 26 33.22 11.55 -13.40
N GLY A 27 32.29 12.12 -14.17
CA GLY A 27 30.91 12.36 -13.75
C GLY A 27 30.14 11.07 -13.45
N VAL A 28 30.27 10.05 -14.31
CA VAL A 28 29.65 8.73 -14.10
C VAL A 28 30.22 8.05 -12.85
N ILE A 29 31.54 8.12 -12.65
CA ILE A 29 32.19 7.57 -11.44
C ILE A 29 31.69 8.31 -10.19
N TYR A 30 31.62 9.64 -10.22
CA TYR A 30 31.15 10.45 -9.09
C TYR A 30 29.67 10.18 -8.75
N LEU A 31 28.81 10.04 -9.76
CA LEU A 31 27.40 9.65 -9.60
C LEU A 31 27.27 8.25 -8.99
N SER A 32 28.06 7.29 -9.47
CA SER A 32 28.06 5.93 -8.94
C SER A 32 28.57 5.86 -7.49
N TYR A 33 29.58 6.66 -7.13
CA TYR A 33 30.09 6.77 -5.76
C TYR A 33 29.07 7.44 -4.84
N SER A 34 28.45 8.54 -5.28
CA SER A 34 27.42 9.25 -4.51
C SER A 34 26.19 8.37 -4.27
N PHE A 35 25.76 7.61 -5.28
CA PHE A 35 24.65 6.67 -5.15
C PHE A 35 24.99 5.53 -4.18
N ASN A 36 26.20 4.95 -4.29
CA ASN A 36 26.66 3.92 -3.36
C ASN A 36 26.80 4.43 -1.92
N SER A 37 27.37 5.61 -1.69
CA SER A 37 27.49 6.18 -0.35
C SER A 37 26.13 6.52 0.28
N CYS A 38 25.16 6.99 -0.51
CA CYS A 38 23.80 7.23 -0.05
C CYS A 38 23.06 5.92 0.26
N LEU A 39 23.25 4.89 -0.57
CA LEU A 39 22.66 3.56 -0.36
C LEU A 39 23.22 2.92 0.92
N VAL A 40 24.54 2.95 1.10
CA VAL A 40 25.23 2.37 2.27
C VAL A 40 24.87 3.14 3.54
N THR A 41 24.76 4.47 3.52
CA THR A 41 24.34 5.25 4.70
C THR A 41 22.89 4.98 5.08
N ASN A 42 21.98 4.83 4.11
CA ASN A 42 20.58 4.47 4.37
C ASN A 42 20.44 3.03 4.92
N LEU A 43 21.20 2.08 4.38
CA LEU A 43 21.27 0.70 4.91
C LEU A 43 21.83 0.66 6.33
N ASN A 44 22.91 1.40 6.60
CA ASN A 44 23.52 1.44 7.93
C ASN A 44 22.60 2.12 8.96
N ARG A 45 21.81 3.13 8.54
CA ARG A 45 20.77 3.76 9.37
C ARG A 45 19.61 2.79 9.67
N ALA A 46 19.17 2.01 8.69
CA ALA A 46 18.15 0.98 8.87
C ALA A 46 18.61 -0.16 9.80
N LEU A 47 19.86 -0.60 9.67
CA LEU A 47 20.47 -1.62 10.54
C LEU A 47 20.66 -1.12 11.98
N ARG A 48 21.05 0.15 12.18
CA ARG A 48 21.13 0.75 13.53
C ARG A 48 19.75 0.89 14.18
N GLN A 49 18.68 1.17 13.43
CA GLN A 49 17.32 1.21 13.96
C GLN A 49 16.80 -0.17 14.38
N GLN A 50 17.20 -1.23 13.68
CA GLN A 50 16.92 -2.62 14.08
C GLN A 50 17.65 -2.99 15.39
N ARG A 51 18.92 -2.56 15.53
CA ARG A 51 19.73 -2.84 16.73
C ARG A 51 19.29 -2.04 17.96
N ALA A 52 18.81 -0.80 17.78
CA ALA A 52 18.26 0.03 18.86
C ALA A 52 16.87 -0.45 19.33
N ARG A 53 16.05 -1.05 18.45
CA ARG A 53 14.76 -1.64 18.82
C ARG A 53 14.88 -3.01 19.50
N GLY A 54 16.03 -3.69 19.35
CA GLY A 54 16.34 -4.93 20.06
C GLY A 54 16.84 -4.76 21.50
N PHE A 55 17.04 -3.52 21.97
CA PHE A 55 17.72 -3.25 23.25
C PHE A 55 16.84 -2.63 24.35
N LEU A 56 15.53 -2.44 24.11
CA LEU A 56 14.60 -1.82 25.08
C LEU A 56 13.36 -2.67 25.41
N SER A 57 13.53 -3.98 25.52
CA SER A 57 12.54 -4.85 26.17
C SER A 57 13.24 -6.03 26.83
N PHE A 58 13.79 -5.79 28.02
CA PHE A 58 14.03 -6.86 28.98
C PHE A 58 13.97 -6.28 30.40
N SER A 59 12.76 -6.23 30.96
CA SER A 59 12.62 -6.18 32.42
C SER A 59 12.88 -7.59 32.93
N VAL A 60 13.92 -7.69 33.77
CA VAL A 60 14.41 -8.93 34.37
C VAL A 60 13.39 -9.40 35.42
N THR A 61 12.79 -10.57 35.19
CA THR A 61 12.29 -11.43 36.27
C THR A 61 13.06 -12.75 36.19
N ALA A 62 13.61 -13.17 37.34
CA ALA A 62 14.59 -14.24 37.49
C ALA A 62 14.19 -15.60 36.87
N PRO A 63 15.15 -16.39 36.34
CA PRO A 63 14.84 -17.67 35.71
C PRO A 63 14.77 -18.82 36.74
N ARG A 64 13.66 -19.56 36.73
CA ARG A 64 13.63 -20.97 37.15
C ARG A 64 14.23 -21.81 36.02
N THR A 65 15.19 -22.66 36.37
CA THR A 65 15.90 -23.59 35.47
C THR A 65 14.95 -24.59 34.83
N VAL A 66 14.79 -24.51 33.51
CA VAL A 66 14.17 -25.54 32.66
C VAL A 66 15.28 -26.17 31.79
N PRO A 67 15.36 -27.50 31.64
CA PRO A 67 16.48 -28.16 30.97
C PRO A 67 16.66 -27.74 29.50
N ILE A 68 17.92 -27.50 29.13
CA ILE A 68 18.41 -26.90 27.88
C ILE A 68 17.99 -27.69 26.62
N GLU A 69 17.71 -28.99 26.74
CA GLU A 69 17.46 -29.87 25.60
C GLU A 69 16.08 -29.68 24.92
N GLU A 70 15.09 -29.17 25.66
CA GLU A 70 13.73 -28.97 25.15
C GLU A 70 13.62 -27.66 24.34
N ASN A 71 14.44 -26.66 24.69
CA ASN A 71 14.45 -25.36 24.02
C ASN A 71 15.13 -25.41 22.65
N GLU A 72 16.15 -26.26 22.48
CA GLU A 72 16.81 -26.49 21.18
C GLU A 72 15.91 -27.23 20.19
N LYS A 73 15.15 -28.23 20.65
CA LYS A 73 14.15 -28.94 19.82
C LYS A 73 13.01 -28.01 19.40
N ARG A 74 12.60 -27.06 20.25
CA ARG A 74 11.58 -26.04 19.94
C ARG A 74 12.09 -24.98 18.97
N GLN A 75 13.34 -24.53 19.12
CA GLN A 75 14.02 -23.62 18.19
C GLN A 75 14.26 -24.26 16.82
N MET A 76 14.60 -25.55 16.76
CA MET A 76 14.71 -26.29 15.51
C MET A 76 13.36 -26.46 14.80
N ARG A 77 12.28 -26.81 15.52
CA ARG A 77 10.92 -26.88 14.93
C ARG A 77 10.45 -25.54 14.39
N LEU A 78 10.73 -24.44 15.09
CA LEU A 78 10.37 -23.08 14.65
C LEU A 78 11.21 -22.58 13.45
N ARG A 79 12.45 -23.09 13.28
CA ARG A 79 13.27 -22.80 12.10
C ARG A 79 12.86 -23.60 10.86
N GLN A 80 12.29 -24.80 11.04
CA GLN A 80 11.90 -25.68 9.93
C GLN A 80 10.55 -25.29 9.29
N GLU A 81 9.74 -24.45 9.92
CA GLU A 81 8.39 -24.09 9.44
C GLU A 81 8.28 -22.75 8.68
N LYS A 82 9.36 -21.96 8.55
CA LYS A 82 9.33 -20.67 7.84
C LYS A 82 10.29 -20.60 6.65
N GLN A 83 10.21 -21.59 5.76
CA GLN A 83 10.74 -21.41 4.42
C GLN A 83 9.64 -20.81 3.53
N THR A 84 9.56 -19.48 3.49
CA THR A 84 8.65 -18.76 2.59
C THR A 84 9.09 -19.02 1.16
N ILE A 85 8.43 -19.95 0.48
CA ILE A 85 8.67 -20.21 -0.94
C ILE A 85 8.01 -19.07 -1.73
N VAL A 86 8.79 -18.06 -2.10
CA VAL A 86 8.34 -17.02 -3.04
C VAL A 86 8.29 -17.66 -4.43
N ARG A 87 7.09 -18.08 -4.87
CA ARG A 87 6.85 -18.52 -6.25
C ARG A 87 6.21 -17.38 -7.04
N VAL A 88 6.96 -16.87 -8.00
CA VAL A 88 6.48 -15.86 -8.94
C VAL A 88 5.43 -16.51 -9.83
N VAL A 89 4.16 -16.12 -9.65
CA VAL A 89 3.08 -16.48 -10.58
C VAL A 89 3.10 -15.43 -11.71
N PRO A 90 3.21 -15.82 -12.99
CA PRO A 90 3.22 -14.87 -14.10
C PRO A 90 1.95 -14.02 -14.10
N LEU A 91 2.11 -12.69 -14.22
CA LEU A 91 1.01 -11.72 -14.26
C LEU A 91 0.27 -11.68 -15.61
N THR A 92 0.62 -12.57 -16.55
CA THR A 92 0.02 -12.66 -17.89
C THR A 92 -1.29 -13.45 -17.84
N TRP A 93 -2.31 -12.91 -17.17
CA TRP A 93 -3.69 -13.36 -17.37
C TRP A 93 -4.52 -12.19 -17.90
N THR A 94 -4.57 -12.07 -19.22
CA THR A 94 -5.49 -11.23 -19.97
C THR A 94 -6.86 -11.93 -20.00
N GLY A 95 -7.68 -11.68 -19.00
CA GLY A 95 -9.02 -12.26 -18.90
C GLY A 95 -9.97 -11.31 -18.20
N PHE A 96 -10.14 -10.10 -18.76
CA PHE A 96 -11.22 -9.21 -18.37
C PHE A 96 -12.46 -9.59 -19.16
N SER A 97 -13.25 -10.52 -18.61
CA SER A 97 -14.63 -10.73 -19.04
C SER A 97 -15.52 -10.28 -17.89
N ILE A 98 -16.26 -9.19 -18.11
CA ILE A 98 -17.39 -8.79 -17.26
C ILE A 98 -18.48 -9.82 -17.51
N GLY A 99 -18.50 -10.88 -16.71
CA GLY A 99 -19.61 -11.81 -16.61
C GLY A 99 -20.56 -11.33 -15.52
N ASN A 100 -21.82 -11.10 -15.90
CA ASN A 100 -22.89 -10.77 -14.98
C ASN A 100 -23.35 -12.08 -14.30
N GLU A 101 -22.83 -12.40 -13.12
CA GLU A 101 -23.15 -13.66 -12.41
C GLU A 101 -24.15 -13.38 -11.27
N THR A 102 -25.43 -13.52 -11.60
CA THR A 102 -26.52 -13.77 -10.64
C THR A 102 -26.62 -15.27 -10.37
N SER A 103 -25.83 -15.78 -9.43
CA SER A 103 -26.12 -17.00 -8.65
C SER A 103 -24.90 -17.31 -7.77
N GLY A 104 -25.14 -17.79 -6.56
CA GLY A 104 -24.11 -18.15 -5.59
C GLY A 104 -23.35 -19.43 -5.97
N GLU A 105 -22.59 -19.40 -7.06
CA GLU A 105 -21.65 -20.48 -7.36
C GLU A 105 -20.51 -20.48 -6.33
N PRO A 106 -20.10 -21.65 -5.81
CA PRO A 106 -18.93 -21.75 -4.95
C PRO A 106 -17.71 -21.30 -5.75
N ILE A 107 -16.62 -20.96 -5.05
CA ILE A 107 -15.29 -20.64 -5.60
C ILE A 107 -14.78 -21.74 -6.59
N ASP A 108 -15.49 -22.87 -6.68
CA ASP A 108 -15.14 -24.13 -7.31
C ASP A 108 -14.90 -24.10 -8.82
N GLY A 109 -15.59 -23.26 -9.60
CA GLY A 109 -15.52 -23.32 -11.06
C GLY A 109 -14.42 -22.50 -11.72
N ALA A 110 -13.84 -21.51 -11.03
CA ALA A 110 -13.03 -20.49 -11.70
C ALA A 110 -11.66 -21.05 -12.20
N PRO A 111 -11.38 -21.00 -13.53
CA PRO A 111 -10.17 -21.59 -14.13
C PRO A 111 -8.87 -21.07 -13.50
N LYS A 112 -8.85 -19.79 -13.10
CA LYS A 112 -7.70 -19.10 -12.51
C LYS A 112 -7.13 -19.73 -11.22
N TYR A 113 -7.91 -20.54 -10.49
CA TYR A 113 -7.45 -21.17 -9.24
C TYR A 113 -7.24 -22.68 -9.38
N ARG A 114 -7.44 -23.24 -10.58
CA ARG A 114 -7.24 -24.67 -10.84
C ARG A 114 -5.80 -25.11 -10.57
N PHE A 115 -4.83 -24.28 -11.01
CA PHE A 115 -3.41 -24.54 -10.81
C PHE A 115 -3.00 -24.56 -9.33
N LEU A 116 -3.52 -23.62 -8.51
CA LEU A 116 -3.22 -23.60 -7.07
C LEU A 116 -3.74 -24.88 -6.39
N ARG A 117 -4.92 -25.36 -6.77
CA ARG A 117 -5.50 -26.59 -6.22
C ARG A 117 -4.75 -27.85 -6.63
N GLN A 118 -4.24 -27.91 -7.86
CA GLN A 118 -3.35 -28.99 -8.30
C GLN A 118 -2.07 -29.07 -7.45
N GLN A 119 -1.65 -27.95 -6.85
CA GLN A 119 -0.53 -27.89 -5.90
C GLN A 119 -0.92 -28.16 -4.44
N GLY A 120 -2.15 -28.60 -4.18
CA GLY A 120 -2.68 -28.83 -2.83
C GLY A 120 -3.08 -27.56 -2.07
N LEU A 121 -2.95 -26.38 -2.68
CA LEU A 121 -3.33 -25.12 -2.05
C LEU A 121 -4.86 -24.90 -2.15
N ARG A 122 -5.47 -24.44 -1.06
CA ARG A 122 -6.92 -24.18 -0.98
C ARG A 122 -7.23 -22.69 -0.77
N PRO A 123 -7.36 -21.90 -1.85
CA PRO A 123 -7.78 -20.51 -1.73
C PRO A 123 -9.19 -20.40 -1.17
N SER A 124 -9.41 -19.51 -0.22
CA SER A 124 -10.74 -19.21 0.33
C SER A 124 -10.93 -17.72 0.49
N ARG A 125 -12.18 -17.24 0.41
CA ARG A 125 -12.51 -15.84 0.67
C ARG A 125 -12.63 -15.62 2.17
N LYS A 126 -11.85 -14.67 2.68
CA LYS A 126 -11.86 -14.26 4.09
C LYS A 126 -12.36 -12.82 4.19
N LEU A 127 -12.78 -12.41 5.39
CA LEU A 127 -12.99 -10.99 5.67
C LEU A 127 -11.63 -10.26 5.64
N PRO A 128 -11.60 -8.95 5.38
CA PRO A 128 -10.34 -8.21 5.32
C PRO A 128 -9.65 -8.16 6.69
N ASP A 129 -8.33 -8.23 6.67
CA ASP A 129 -7.46 -8.05 7.84
C ASP A 129 -7.07 -6.57 8.03
N ALA A 130 -7.08 -5.80 6.94
CA ALA A 130 -6.77 -4.38 6.93
C ALA A 130 -7.64 -3.60 5.94
N LEU A 131 -7.95 -2.34 6.28
CA LEU A 131 -8.75 -1.43 5.47
C LEU A 131 -7.98 -0.15 5.17
N ILE A 132 -8.04 0.32 3.92
CA ILE A 132 -7.68 1.69 3.56
C ILE A 132 -8.96 2.53 3.60
N ILE A 133 -9.18 3.24 4.70
CA ILE A 133 -10.45 3.92 5.00
C ILE A 133 -10.56 5.33 4.42
N GLY A 134 -9.44 5.91 3.97
CA GLY A 134 -9.42 7.29 3.54
C GLY A 134 -8.04 7.84 3.18
N VAL A 135 -7.94 9.09 2.77
CA VAL A 135 -9.09 9.98 2.47
C VAL A 135 -9.38 10.06 0.97
N LYS A 136 -10.59 10.49 0.61
CA LYS A 136 -10.94 10.79 -0.77
C LYS A 136 -9.94 11.80 -1.34
N LYS A 137 -9.38 11.47 -2.52
CA LYS A 137 -8.32 12.23 -3.21
C LYS A 137 -6.95 12.27 -2.51
N GLY A 138 -6.74 11.44 -1.49
CA GLY A 138 -5.46 11.28 -0.80
C GLY A 138 -4.44 10.39 -1.52
N GLY A 139 -4.83 9.67 -2.58
CA GLY A 139 -3.95 8.70 -3.26
C GLY A 139 -4.18 7.25 -2.86
N THR A 140 -5.33 6.94 -2.25
CA THR A 140 -5.69 5.60 -1.78
C THR A 140 -5.64 4.53 -2.89
N ARG A 141 -5.99 4.86 -4.14
CA ARG A 141 -5.88 3.94 -5.27
C ARG A 141 -4.43 3.57 -5.57
N ALA A 142 -3.53 4.56 -5.62
CA ALA A 142 -2.11 4.32 -5.87
C ALA A 142 -1.49 3.45 -4.77
N LEU A 143 -1.81 3.74 -3.50
CA LEU A 143 -1.34 2.92 -2.38
C LEU A 143 -1.80 1.46 -2.52
N LEU A 144 -3.08 1.23 -2.84
CA LEU A 144 -3.60 -0.13 -3.01
C LEU A 144 -2.87 -0.87 -4.13
N GLU A 145 -2.66 -0.22 -5.28
CA GLU A 145 -1.95 -0.84 -6.40
C GLU A 145 -0.50 -1.18 -6.06
N PHE A 146 0.22 -0.31 -5.33
CA PHE A 146 1.58 -0.60 -4.89
C PHE A 146 1.64 -1.73 -3.87
N ILE A 147 0.74 -1.76 -2.89
CA ILE A 147 0.71 -2.83 -1.88
C ILE A 147 0.39 -4.19 -2.54
N ARG A 148 -0.46 -4.21 -3.56
CA ARG A 148 -0.81 -5.44 -4.32
C ARG A 148 0.36 -6.07 -5.06
N LEU A 149 1.49 -5.37 -5.21
CA LEU A 149 2.71 -5.96 -5.75
C LEU A 149 3.35 -6.96 -4.77
N HIS A 150 3.02 -6.88 -3.47
CA HIS A 150 3.52 -7.81 -2.48
C HIS A 150 2.86 -9.20 -2.63
N PRO A 151 3.63 -10.31 -2.68
CA PRO A 151 3.08 -11.66 -2.92
C PRO A 151 2.08 -12.11 -1.85
N ASP A 152 2.23 -11.61 -0.63
CA ASP A 152 1.35 -11.95 0.50
C ASP A 152 0.14 -11.02 0.66
N VAL A 153 -0.14 -10.11 -0.29
CA VAL A 153 -1.30 -9.22 -0.20
C VAL A 153 -2.27 -9.46 -1.35
N ARG A 154 -3.54 -9.62 -1.00
CA ARG A 154 -4.65 -9.68 -1.95
C ARG A 154 -5.69 -8.66 -1.53
N ALA A 155 -6.19 -7.89 -2.49
CA ALA A 155 -7.18 -6.87 -2.19
C ALA A 155 -8.36 -6.87 -3.15
N ALA A 156 -9.51 -6.42 -2.66
CA ALA A 156 -10.66 -6.12 -3.49
C ALA A 156 -10.29 -5.06 -4.54
N GLY A 157 -10.63 -5.30 -5.81
CA GLY A 157 -10.27 -4.41 -6.92
C GLY A 157 -11.09 -3.12 -6.96
N SER A 158 -12.33 -3.17 -6.49
CA SER A 158 -13.29 -2.07 -6.43
C SER A 158 -13.54 -1.62 -4.99
N GLU A 159 -14.08 -0.41 -4.82
CA GLU A 159 -14.59 0.07 -3.53
C GLU A 159 -15.86 -0.69 -3.20
N VAL A 160 -15.89 -1.41 -2.07
CA VAL A 160 -17.01 -2.31 -1.75
C VAL A 160 -18.17 -1.56 -1.09
N HIS A 161 -17.89 -0.42 -0.44
CA HIS A 161 -18.90 0.38 0.24
C HIS A 161 -19.76 -0.39 1.25
N PHE A 162 -19.14 -1.34 1.96
CA PHE A 162 -19.86 -2.18 2.91
C PHE A 162 -20.22 -1.39 4.17
N PHE A 163 -19.25 -0.77 4.83
CA PHE A 163 -19.51 -0.11 6.12
C PHE A 163 -20.28 1.20 6.02
N ASP A 164 -20.37 1.83 4.83
CA ASP A 164 -21.12 3.06 4.61
C ASP A 164 -22.49 2.81 3.94
N ARG A 165 -22.58 2.01 2.87
CA ARG A 165 -23.81 1.87 2.06
C ARG A 165 -24.52 0.52 2.19
N PHE A 166 -23.77 -0.57 2.30
CA PHE A 166 -24.30 -1.93 2.16
C PHE A 166 -24.21 -2.78 3.43
N TYR A 167 -24.12 -2.14 4.60
CA TYR A 167 -23.92 -2.84 5.88
C TYR A 167 -25.06 -3.82 6.19
N ASN A 168 -26.29 -3.46 5.80
CA ASN A 168 -27.48 -4.29 5.94
C ASN A 168 -27.43 -5.60 5.15
N LYS A 169 -26.53 -5.76 4.17
CA LYS A 169 -26.36 -7.01 3.42
C LYS A 169 -25.58 -8.08 4.20
N GLY A 170 -25.00 -7.73 5.35
CA GLY A 170 -24.31 -8.66 6.24
C GLY A 170 -22.93 -9.12 5.76
N PHE A 171 -22.19 -9.77 6.66
CA PHE A 171 -20.79 -10.16 6.42
C PHE A 171 -20.63 -11.24 5.35
N THR A 172 -21.64 -12.08 5.11
CA THR A 172 -21.60 -13.06 4.02
C THR A 172 -21.51 -12.38 2.65
N TRP A 173 -22.31 -11.34 2.42
CA TRP A 173 -22.24 -10.52 1.23
C TRP A 173 -20.89 -9.81 1.14
N TYR A 174 -20.40 -9.26 2.25
CA TYR A 174 -19.11 -8.57 2.27
C TYR A 174 -17.93 -9.48 1.91
N ARG A 175 -17.87 -10.67 2.53
CA ARG A 175 -16.87 -11.71 2.25
C ARG A 175 -16.87 -12.14 0.79
N HIS A 176 -18.04 -12.16 0.14
CA HIS A 176 -18.13 -12.52 -1.27
C HIS A 176 -17.41 -11.51 -2.19
N HIS A 177 -17.25 -10.25 -1.77
CA HIS A 177 -16.52 -9.24 -2.53
C HIS A 177 -14.99 -9.32 -2.34
N MET A 178 -14.52 -10.16 -1.42
CA MET A 178 -13.08 -10.34 -1.18
C MET A 178 -12.47 -11.31 -2.19
N PRO A 179 -11.21 -11.09 -2.61
CA PRO A 179 -10.50 -12.08 -3.41
C PRO A 179 -10.23 -13.34 -2.56
N PRO A 180 -10.23 -14.53 -3.16
CA PRO A 180 -9.68 -15.71 -2.51
C PRO A 180 -8.21 -15.52 -2.16
N THR A 181 -7.85 -15.93 -0.96
CA THR A 181 -6.51 -15.84 -0.39
C THR A 181 -6.03 -17.19 0.09
N LEU A 182 -4.72 -17.42 0.01
CA LEU A 182 -4.06 -18.56 0.64
C LEU A 182 -3.84 -18.31 2.13
N GLU A 183 -3.39 -19.35 2.84
CA GLU A 183 -2.89 -19.19 4.19
C GLU A 183 -1.65 -18.29 4.21
N GLY A 184 -1.52 -17.45 5.24
CA GLY A 184 -0.46 -16.44 5.37
C GLY A 184 -0.68 -15.14 4.57
N GLN A 185 -1.57 -15.12 3.57
CA GLN A 185 -1.87 -13.90 2.83
C GLN A 185 -2.85 -12.99 3.58
N VAL A 186 -2.63 -11.68 3.44
CA VAL A 186 -3.45 -10.61 3.99
C VAL A 186 -4.53 -10.20 2.98
N THR A 187 -5.78 -10.14 3.43
CA THR A 187 -6.92 -9.63 2.65
C THR A 187 -7.15 -8.15 2.95
N MET A 188 -7.27 -7.33 1.91
CA MET A 188 -7.48 -5.88 2.05
C MET A 188 -8.64 -5.34 1.22
N GLU A 189 -9.19 -4.21 1.66
CA GLU A 189 -10.21 -3.44 0.96
C GLU A 189 -9.93 -1.93 1.09
N LYS A 190 -10.44 -1.13 0.15
CA LYS A 190 -10.20 0.32 0.09
C LYS A 190 -11.48 1.07 -0.27
N THR A 191 -12.07 1.76 0.70
CA THR A 191 -13.23 2.65 0.49
C THR A 191 -12.97 3.99 1.19
N PRO A 192 -12.61 5.06 0.45
CA PRO A 192 -12.17 6.32 1.05
C PRO A 192 -13.27 7.12 1.75
N SER A 193 -14.55 6.80 1.51
CA SER A 193 -15.68 7.42 2.19
C SER A 193 -15.80 6.97 3.65
N TYR A 194 -15.22 5.83 4.02
CA TYR A 194 -15.26 5.32 5.39
C TYR A 194 -14.74 6.32 6.42
N PHE A 195 -13.72 7.10 6.07
CA PHE A 195 -13.13 8.12 6.95
C PHE A 195 -14.13 9.19 7.41
N VAL A 196 -15.14 9.51 6.60
CA VAL A 196 -16.11 10.58 6.92
C VAL A 196 -17.49 10.08 7.30
N THR A 197 -17.73 8.78 7.24
CA THR A 197 -19.02 8.19 7.60
C THR A 197 -19.03 7.88 9.10
N ARG A 198 -19.95 8.50 9.82
CA ARG A 198 -20.02 8.50 11.30
C ARG A 198 -20.15 7.10 11.91
N GLU A 199 -20.89 6.20 11.25
CA GLU A 199 -21.21 4.87 11.77
C GLU A 199 -20.06 3.87 11.56
N VAL A 200 -19.13 4.16 10.64
CA VAL A 200 -18.10 3.21 10.21
C VAL A 200 -17.17 2.76 11.35
N PRO A 201 -16.65 3.65 12.22
CA PRO A 201 -15.78 3.22 13.32
C PRO A 201 -16.42 2.15 14.22
N GLN A 202 -17.70 2.33 14.56
CA GLN A 202 -18.44 1.38 15.39
C GLN A 202 -18.62 0.04 14.66
N ARG A 203 -19.03 0.08 13.39
CA ARG A 203 -19.27 -1.13 12.59
C ARG A 203 -17.99 -1.93 12.33
N VAL A 204 -16.88 -1.24 12.09
CA VAL A 204 -15.55 -1.86 11.92
C VAL A 204 -15.11 -2.55 13.21
N ARG A 205 -15.22 -1.86 14.35
CA ARG A 205 -14.89 -2.42 15.67
C ARG A 205 -15.76 -3.63 16.03
N GLN A 206 -17.04 -3.61 15.65
CA GLN A 206 -17.95 -4.75 15.82
C GLN A 206 -17.54 -5.97 15.00
N MET A 207 -17.01 -5.78 13.80
CA MET A 207 -16.54 -6.88 12.96
C MET A 207 -15.22 -7.47 13.47
N ASN A 208 -14.24 -6.61 13.75
CA ASN A 208 -12.94 -7.02 14.26
C ASN A 208 -12.29 -5.86 15.05
N PRO A 209 -12.21 -5.95 16.39
CA PRO A 209 -11.56 -4.94 17.21
C PRO A 209 -10.07 -4.76 16.92
N SER A 210 -9.40 -5.74 16.33
CA SER A 210 -7.97 -5.71 15.98
C SER A 210 -7.73 -5.35 14.50
N MET A 211 -8.72 -4.76 13.83
CA MET A 211 -8.64 -4.39 12.43
C MET A 211 -7.60 -3.30 12.19
N LYS A 212 -6.68 -3.53 11.25
CA LYS A 212 -5.68 -2.53 10.88
C LYS A 212 -6.27 -1.48 9.94
N LEU A 213 -6.14 -0.21 10.29
CA LEU A 213 -6.66 0.92 9.50
C LEU A 213 -5.52 1.72 8.89
N LEU A 214 -5.62 1.99 7.59
CA LEU A 214 -4.68 2.81 6.84
C LEU A 214 -5.41 4.08 6.36
N VAL A 215 -4.77 5.23 6.59
CA VAL A 215 -5.24 6.53 6.11
C VAL A 215 -4.13 7.16 5.26
N VAL A 216 -4.45 7.48 4.02
CA VAL A 216 -3.58 8.21 3.09
C VAL A 216 -4.01 9.67 3.09
N VAL A 217 -3.20 10.51 3.72
CA VAL A 217 -3.45 11.94 3.84
C VAL A 217 -2.77 12.71 2.71
N ARG A 218 -3.34 13.87 2.38
CA ARG A 218 -2.81 14.84 1.42
C ARG A 218 -3.07 16.23 1.98
N ASP A 219 -2.23 17.19 1.60
CA ASP A 219 -2.47 18.61 1.87
C ASP A 219 -3.95 18.99 1.59
N PRO A 220 -4.67 19.55 2.58
CA PRO A 220 -6.12 19.72 2.52
C PRO A 220 -6.57 20.64 1.37
N VAL A 221 -5.76 21.63 1.00
CA VAL A 221 -6.06 22.57 -0.09
C VAL A 221 -6.01 21.85 -1.43
N THR A 222 -4.88 21.22 -1.76
CA THR A 222 -4.72 20.47 -3.01
C THR A 222 -5.66 19.26 -3.09
N ARG A 223 -6.01 18.66 -1.94
CA ARG A 223 -7.02 17.61 -1.85
C ARG A 223 -8.40 18.13 -2.22
N ALA A 224 -8.81 19.30 -1.71
CA ALA A 224 -10.08 19.94 -2.04
C ALA A 224 -10.18 20.32 -3.52
N ILE A 225 -9.12 20.92 -4.08
CA ILE A 225 -9.03 21.22 -5.52
C ILE A 225 -9.18 19.93 -6.34
N SER A 226 -8.47 18.86 -5.99
CA SER A 226 -8.56 17.58 -6.70
C SER A 226 -9.96 16.95 -6.65
N ASP A 227 -10.69 17.15 -5.54
CA ASP A 227 -12.07 16.70 -5.37
C ASP A 227 -13.01 17.46 -6.30
N TYR A 228 -12.87 18.79 -6.32
CA TYR A 228 -13.58 19.68 -7.22
C TYR A 228 -13.31 19.33 -8.69
N THR A 229 -12.05 19.19 -9.10
CA THR A 229 -11.70 18.85 -10.48
C THR A 229 -12.35 17.53 -10.91
N GLN A 230 -12.39 16.53 -10.02
CA GLN A 230 -13.08 15.28 -10.32
C GLN A 230 -14.60 15.47 -10.47
N ALA A 231 -15.23 16.29 -9.63
CA ALA A 231 -16.66 16.58 -9.75
C ALA A 231 -16.98 17.36 -11.03
N ALA A 232 -16.20 18.41 -11.33
CA ALA A 232 -16.32 19.23 -12.53
C ALA A 232 -16.14 18.41 -13.82
N SER A 233 -15.24 17.42 -13.83
CA SER A 233 -15.06 16.52 -15.00
C SER A 233 -16.27 15.64 -15.32
N LYS A 234 -17.25 15.54 -14.41
CA LYS A 234 -18.44 14.70 -14.56
C LYS A 234 -19.74 15.49 -14.69
N LYS A 235 -19.71 16.79 -14.43
CA LYS A 235 -20.90 17.65 -14.37
C LYS A 235 -20.64 18.93 -15.16
N ASP A 236 -21.38 19.08 -16.25
CA ASP A 236 -21.38 20.31 -17.03
C ASP A 236 -21.98 21.47 -16.22
N GLY A 237 -21.49 22.68 -16.46
CA GLY A 237 -21.96 23.89 -15.77
C GLY A 237 -21.63 23.94 -14.27
N MET A 238 -20.57 23.23 -13.83
CA MET A 238 -20.08 23.35 -12.46
C MET A 238 -19.64 24.80 -12.19
N ARG A 239 -20.12 25.40 -11.08
CA ARG A 239 -19.62 26.70 -10.59
C ARG A 239 -18.12 26.65 -10.36
N ARG A 240 -17.46 27.81 -10.35
CA ARG A 240 -16.00 27.89 -10.11
C ARG A 240 -15.66 27.36 -8.71
N PHE A 241 -14.41 26.95 -8.53
CA PHE A 241 -13.94 26.45 -7.23
C PHE A 241 -14.12 27.51 -6.14
N GLU A 242 -13.74 28.75 -6.43
CA GLU A 242 -13.76 29.87 -5.50
C GLU A 242 -15.20 30.19 -5.03
N ASP A 243 -16.17 30.10 -5.94
CA ASP A 243 -17.59 30.31 -5.66
C ASP A 243 -18.20 29.29 -4.69
N LEU A 244 -17.56 28.12 -4.56
CA LEU A 244 -17.97 27.03 -3.68
C LEU A 244 -17.10 26.95 -2.43
N ALA A 245 -15.83 27.38 -2.51
CA ALA A 245 -14.87 27.31 -1.43
C ALA A 245 -14.97 28.49 -0.47
N PHE A 246 -15.44 29.65 -0.93
CA PHE A 246 -15.52 30.87 -0.13
C PHE A 246 -16.97 31.36 0.01
N LEU A 247 -17.30 31.85 1.20
CA LEU A 247 -18.58 32.49 1.46
C LEU A 247 -18.66 33.83 0.71
N ASN A 248 -19.81 34.13 0.11
CA ASN A 248 -20.10 35.38 -0.59
C ASN A 248 -19.13 35.73 -1.75
N GLY A 249 -18.42 34.77 -2.32
CA GLY A 249 -17.46 34.99 -3.41
C GLY A 249 -16.28 35.91 -3.05
N SER A 250 -16.15 36.28 -1.77
CA SER A 250 -15.07 37.10 -1.25
C SER A 250 -14.01 36.16 -0.70
N GLY A 251 -12.79 36.23 -1.21
CA GLY A 251 -11.68 35.32 -0.86
C GLY A 251 -11.20 35.38 0.61
N GLY A 252 -11.99 35.97 1.51
CA GLY A 252 -11.65 36.17 2.92
C GLY A 252 -12.15 35.07 3.85
N LEU A 253 -13.31 34.44 3.60
CA LEU A 253 -13.89 33.45 4.52
C LEU A 253 -14.20 32.12 3.81
N VAL A 254 -13.60 31.04 4.29
CA VAL A 254 -13.73 29.70 3.71
C VAL A 254 -15.03 29.04 4.17
N ASP A 255 -15.82 28.50 3.24
CA ASP A 255 -17.01 27.71 3.52
C ASP A 255 -16.62 26.29 4.00
N THR A 256 -16.66 26.08 5.32
CA THR A 256 -16.36 24.79 5.94
C THR A 256 -17.50 23.76 5.85
N SER A 257 -18.69 24.19 5.38
CA SER A 257 -19.82 23.29 5.15
C SER A 257 -19.67 22.52 3.83
N TRP A 258 -18.94 23.09 2.86
CA TRP A 258 -18.70 22.45 1.58
C TRP A 258 -17.85 21.18 1.73
N GLY A 259 -18.35 20.06 1.21
CA GLY A 259 -17.76 18.73 1.43
C GLY A 259 -16.24 18.64 1.23
N PRO A 260 -15.69 19.15 0.11
CA PRO A 260 -14.25 19.17 -0.10
C PRO A 260 -13.46 19.95 0.97
N VAL A 261 -13.92 21.11 1.40
CA VAL A 261 -13.24 21.85 2.47
C VAL A 261 -13.40 21.12 3.80
N LYS A 262 -14.61 20.65 4.11
CA LYS A 262 -14.94 19.95 5.36
C LYS A 262 -14.01 18.75 5.63
N ILE A 263 -13.75 17.93 4.60
CA ILE A 263 -12.81 16.80 4.70
C ILE A 263 -11.40 17.30 5.05
N GLY A 264 -10.96 18.41 4.44
CA GLY A 264 -9.67 19.02 4.70
C GLY A 264 -9.55 19.52 6.15
N VAL A 265 -10.59 20.19 6.67
CA VAL A 265 -10.63 20.63 8.07
C VAL A 265 -10.56 19.45 9.04
N MET A 266 -11.29 18.37 8.75
CA MET A 266 -11.24 17.14 9.56
C MET A 266 -9.82 16.54 9.62
N LEU A 267 -9.08 16.57 8.52
CA LEU A 267 -7.68 16.13 8.49
C LEU A 267 -6.76 17.00 9.34
N VAL A 268 -6.94 18.32 9.30
CA VAL A 268 -6.15 19.25 10.12
C VAL A 268 -6.41 19.03 11.60
N ILE A 269 -7.68 18.91 12.00
CA ILE A 269 -8.04 18.59 13.38
C ILE A 269 -7.43 17.24 13.80
N TRP A 270 -7.48 16.24 12.92
CA TRP A 270 -6.87 14.93 13.17
C TRP A 270 -5.33 14.97 13.28
N ASN A 271 -4.67 15.90 12.58
CA ASN A 271 -3.22 16.07 12.66
C ASN A 271 -2.77 16.86 13.89
N VAL A 272 -3.64 17.77 14.39
CA VAL A 272 -3.35 18.70 15.49
C VAL A 272 -3.85 18.19 16.85
N GLY A 273 -4.83 17.27 16.89
CA GLY A 273 -5.42 16.71 18.11
C GLY A 273 -5.24 15.20 18.23
N TYR A 274 -4.65 14.77 19.35
CA TYR A 274 -4.70 13.41 19.93
C TYR A 274 -5.78 12.47 19.35
N ILE A 275 -5.37 11.29 18.85
CA ILE A 275 -5.88 9.96 19.26
C ILE A 275 -5.16 8.82 18.51
N VAL A 276 -4.48 8.04 19.34
CA VAL A 276 -4.19 6.60 19.35
C VAL A 276 -4.91 5.74 18.30
N PHE A 277 -4.12 4.98 17.54
CA PHE A 277 -4.58 3.75 16.87
C PHE A 277 -5.21 2.81 17.92
N LEU A 278 -6.52 2.56 17.83
CA LEU A 278 -7.13 1.37 18.43
C LEU A 278 -6.87 0.16 17.54
#